data_AF-A0A839JWH0-F1
#
_entry.id   AF-A0A839JWH0-F1
#
_cell.length_a   1.000
_cell.length_b   1.000
_cell.length_c   1.000
_cell.angle_alpha   90.00
_cell.angle_beta   90.00
_cell.angle_gamma   90.00
#
_symmetry.space_group_name_H-M   'P 1'
#
loop_
_entity.id
_entity.type
_entity.pdbx_description
1 polymer ?
#
loop_
_entity_poly.entity_id
_entity_poly.type
_entity_poly.pdbx_seq_one_letter_code
_entity_poly.pdbx_strand_id
1 'polypeptide(L)'
;MEVDSTLKLKVTGTYSKITWKSSKKSVATVNSSGVVTAKMEGKATITATVDKKKYTCNVTVVDSNKTKPYKTGDTWTVDGIWTLTFNSVTTTEERYHQPGDDIPKQVVVLDYTYEGIDDGGNYMDMYTFSVIDANGNIARKYPSKDMDDTKLGEKCEGLKAIYGLFAESDMITVKVTMYDDDYCEYKAIFELDIE
;
A
#
# COMPACT_ATOMS: atom_id res chain seq x y z
N MET A 1 11.16 3.86 16.23
CA MET A 1 10.20 4.98 16.29
C MET A 1 8.90 4.45 15.73
N GLU A 2 7.75 4.79 16.30
CA GLU A 2 6.45 4.45 15.68
C GLU A 2 6.19 5.38 14.49
N VAL A 3 5.38 4.95 13.53
CA VAL A 3 4.80 5.82 12.49
C VAL A 3 4.17 7.07 13.15
N ASP A 4 4.27 8.22 12.48
CA ASP A 4 3.83 9.56 12.91
C ASP A 4 4.53 10.16 14.14
N SER A 5 5.39 9.39 14.81
CA SER A 5 6.19 9.92 15.92
C SER A 5 7.33 10.81 15.43
N THR A 6 7.78 11.72 16.31
CA THR A 6 8.94 12.58 16.04
C THR A 6 10.06 12.37 17.04
N LEU A 7 11.30 12.60 16.61
CA LEU A 7 12.50 12.51 17.44
C LEU A 7 13.47 13.63 17.08
N LYS A 8 13.92 14.39 18.08
CA LYS A 8 14.94 15.43 17.88
C LYS A 8 16.33 14.82 17.98
N LEU A 9 17.09 14.83 16.89
CA LEU A 9 18.51 14.53 16.92
C LEU A 9 19.33 15.76 17.34
N LYS A 10 20.41 15.52 18.09
CA LYS A 10 21.30 16.56 18.59
C LYS A 10 22.75 16.23 18.23
N VAL A 11 23.43 17.17 17.59
CA VAL A 11 24.90 17.14 17.44
C VAL A 11 25.48 18.01 18.54
N THR A 12 26.42 17.48 19.33
CA THR A 12 27.03 18.18 20.47
C THR A 12 28.46 18.61 20.15
N GLY A 13 28.97 19.61 20.87
CA GLY A 13 30.36 20.08 20.72
C GLY A 13 30.61 20.98 19.51
N THR A 14 29.56 21.58 18.94
CA THR A 14 29.65 22.52 17.82
C THR A 14 28.59 23.61 17.92
N TYR A 15 28.91 24.77 17.37
CA TYR A 15 27.97 25.87 17.10
C TYR A 15 27.81 26.12 15.59
N SER A 16 28.51 25.34 14.76
CA SER A 16 28.46 25.45 13.31
C SER A 16 27.09 25.03 12.78
N LYS A 17 26.72 25.57 11.63
CA LYS A 17 25.48 25.19 10.93
C LYS A 17 25.52 23.70 10.56
N ILE A 18 24.45 22.98 10.87
CA ILE A 18 24.29 21.56 10.56
C ILE A 18 23.40 21.40 9.34
N THR A 19 23.83 20.61 8.37
CA THR A 19 22.99 20.20 7.23
C THR A 19 22.52 18.76 7.46
N TRP A 20 21.21 18.56 7.45
CA TRP A 20 20.58 17.26 7.65
C TRP A 20 20.11 16.65 6.32
N LYS A 21 20.21 15.33 6.21
CA LYS A 21 19.67 14.56 5.07
C LYS A 21 19.15 13.21 5.56
N SER A 22 18.02 12.76 5.03
CA SER A 22 17.57 11.36 5.16
C SER A 22 17.96 10.56 3.91
N SER A 23 18.33 9.30 4.09
CA SER A 23 18.55 8.37 2.99
C SER A 23 17.25 7.88 2.34
N LYS A 24 16.13 7.89 3.07
CA LYS A 24 14.80 7.45 2.62
C LYS A 24 13.73 8.34 3.24
N LYS A 25 13.31 9.38 2.52
CA LYS A 25 12.35 10.37 3.03
C LYS A 25 10.94 9.81 3.19
N SER A 26 10.57 8.79 2.43
CA SER A 26 9.33 8.01 2.57
C SER A 26 9.26 7.28 3.92
N VAL A 27 10.38 6.80 4.45
CA VAL A 27 10.47 6.14 5.77
C VAL A 27 10.57 7.17 6.90
N ALA A 28 11.50 8.12 6.78
CA ALA A 28 11.68 9.18 7.77
C ALA A 28 12.24 10.46 7.14
N THR A 29 11.63 11.60 7.45
CA THR A 29 12.15 12.92 7.05
C THR A 29 12.93 13.55 8.20
N VAL A 30 13.78 14.53 7.91
CA VAL A 30 14.47 15.33 8.92
C VAL A 30 14.46 16.79 8.49
N ASN A 31 14.06 17.69 9.37
CA ASN A 31 14.04 19.13 9.08
C ASN A 31 15.39 19.81 9.39
N SER A 32 15.51 21.10 9.04
CA SER A 32 16.74 21.88 9.25
C SER A 32 17.17 21.98 10.72
N SER A 33 16.22 21.79 11.63
CA SER A 33 16.47 21.80 13.07
C SER A 33 16.81 20.40 13.62
N GLY A 34 16.92 19.37 12.79
CA GLY A 34 17.21 18.00 13.22
C GLY A 34 16.04 17.25 13.86
N VAL A 35 14.80 17.72 13.67
CA VAL A 35 13.61 16.95 14.04
C VAL A 35 13.37 15.91 12.94
N VAL A 36 13.42 14.64 13.33
CA VAL A 36 13.08 13.49 12.49
C VAL A 36 11.59 13.19 12.66
N THR A 37 10.86 13.03 11.56
CA THR A 37 9.47 12.57 11.55
C THR A 37 9.42 11.20 10.91
N ALA A 38 8.92 10.21 11.65
CA ALA A 38 8.67 8.87 11.14
C ALA A 38 7.41 8.91 10.26
N LYS A 39 7.49 8.31 9.08
CA LYS A 39 6.40 8.29 8.10
C LYS A 39 5.91 6.89 7.78
N MET A 40 6.85 5.95 7.63
CA MET A 40 6.55 4.60 7.22
C MET A 40 7.47 3.61 7.93
N GLU A 41 6.92 2.46 8.33
CA GLU A 41 7.72 1.29 8.71
C GLU A 41 8.88 1.05 7.74
N GLY A 42 10.08 0.89 8.28
CA GLY A 42 11.26 0.67 7.47
C GLY A 42 12.52 1.20 8.13
N LYS A 43 13.61 1.26 7.35
CA LYS A 43 14.90 1.76 7.81
C LYS A 43 15.37 2.95 6.98
N ALA A 44 15.74 4.03 7.66
CA ALA A 44 16.35 5.21 7.08
C ALA A 44 17.65 5.55 7.82
N THR A 45 18.64 6.07 7.11
CA THR A 45 19.84 6.65 7.71
C THR A 45 19.73 8.17 7.66
N ILE A 46 19.76 8.81 8.83
CA ILE A 46 19.82 10.26 8.94
C ILE A 46 21.27 10.69 9.04
N THR A 47 21.69 11.60 8.18
CA THR A 47 23.06 12.14 8.12
C THR A 47 23.08 13.60 8.53
N ALA A 48 23.91 13.94 9.52
CA ALA A 48 24.29 15.30 9.86
C ALA A 48 25.65 15.63 9.26
N THR A 49 25.74 16.75 8.54
CA THR A 49 27.02 17.26 8.01
C THR A 49 27.39 18.56 8.73
N VAL A 50 28.59 18.60 9.31
CA VAL A 50 29.15 19.77 10.03
C VAL A 50 30.59 19.94 9.59
N ASP A 51 30.96 21.11 9.08
CA ASP A 51 32.34 21.43 8.66
C ASP A 51 32.98 20.33 7.80
N LYS A 52 32.21 19.82 6.82
CA LYS A 52 32.54 18.72 5.89
C LYS A 52 32.67 17.33 6.52
N LYS A 53 32.48 17.18 7.84
CA LYS A 53 32.40 15.89 8.54
C LYS A 53 30.96 15.37 8.53
N LYS A 54 30.79 14.05 8.42
CA LYS A 54 29.49 13.38 8.41
C LYS A 54 29.31 12.52 9.65
N TYR A 55 28.11 12.57 10.22
CA TYR A 55 27.67 11.72 11.32
C TYR A 55 26.34 11.08 10.92
N THR A 56 26.14 9.81 11.26
CA THR A 56 24.95 9.05 10.85
C THR A 56 24.19 8.50 12.05
N CYS A 57 22.87 8.37 11.89
CA CYS A 57 21.97 7.73 12.82
C CYS A 57 21.02 6.82 12.05
N ASN A 58 21.00 5.53 12.41
CA ASN A 58 20.07 4.57 11.83
C ASN A 58 18.71 4.68 12.54
N VAL A 59 17.69 5.04 11.78
CA VAL A 59 16.30 5.10 12.25
C VAL A 59 15.59 3.86 11.73
N THR A 60 15.02 3.09 12.65
CA THR A 60 14.05 2.05 12.34
C THR A 60 12.68 2.55 12.75
N VAL A 61 11.78 2.64 11.78
CA VAL A 61 10.37 2.93 11.99
C VAL A 61 9.62 1.62 12.03
N VAL A 62 8.72 1.49 12.98
CA VAL A 62 7.81 0.36 13.14
C VAL A 62 6.38 0.87 13.03
N ASP A 63 5.49 0.02 12.54
CA ASP A 63 4.06 0.27 12.53
C ASP A 63 3.37 -0.82 13.33
N SER A 64 3.10 -0.52 14.60
CA SER A 64 2.41 -1.44 15.50
C SER A 64 0.94 -1.71 15.12
N ASN A 65 0.35 -0.88 14.25
CA ASN A 65 -1.04 -1.04 13.78
C ASN A 65 -1.17 -1.96 12.55
N LYS A 66 -0.07 -2.25 11.85
CA LYS A 66 -0.02 -3.11 10.66
C LYS A 66 -0.39 -4.59 10.88
N THR A 67 -0.84 -4.94 12.09
CA THR A 67 -1.16 -6.32 12.50
C THR A 67 -2.64 -6.68 12.40
N LYS A 68 -3.54 -5.71 12.19
CA LYS A 68 -4.96 -5.99 11.98
C LYS A 68 -5.32 -5.87 10.51
N PRO A 69 -6.00 -6.87 9.93
CA PRO A 69 -6.50 -6.76 8.57
C PRO A 69 -7.63 -5.72 8.53
N TYR A 70 -7.63 -4.94 7.44
CA TYR A 70 -8.73 -4.03 7.11
C TYR A 70 -9.97 -4.83 6.73
N LYS A 71 -11.15 -4.30 7.04
CA LYS A 71 -12.45 -4.87 6.67
C LYS A 71 -13.08 -4.10 5.52
N THR A 72 -14.18 -4.62 4.98
CA THR A 72 -14.97 -3.94 3.96
C THR A 72 -15.36 -2.53 4.45
N GLY A 73 -15.11 -1.53 3.61
CA GLY A 73 -15.33 -0.12 3.93
C GLY A 73 -14.20 0.56 4.71
N ASP A 74 -13.24 -0.16 5.28
CA ASP A 74 -12.05 0.46 5.87
C ASP A 74 -11.14 1.03 4.78
N THR A 75 -10.58 2.22 5.03
CA THR A 75 -9.65 2.88 4.11
C THR A 75 -8.21 2.66 4.54
N TRP A 76 -7.40 2.07 3.66
CA TRP A 76 -5.95 2.10 3.79
C TRP A 76 -5.42 3.41 3.22
N THR A 77 -4.83 4.23 4.09
CA THR A 77 -4.24 5.52 3.72
C THR A 77 -2.71 5.44 3.80
N VAL A 78 -2.07 5.94 2.75
CA VAL A 78 -0.65 6.26 2.75
C VAL A 78 -0.52 7.77 2.56
N ASP A 79 -0.17 8.46 3.63
CA ASP A 79 -0.24 9.92 3.75
C ASP A 79 0.47 10.67 2.62
N GLY A 80 -0.33 11.44 1.88
CA GLY A 80 0.15 12.25 0.76
C GLY A 80 0.53 11.44 -0.48
N ILE A 81 0.20 10.15 -0.54
CA ILE A 81 0.49 9.30 -1.69
C ILE A 81 -0.78 8.65 -2.25
N TRP A 82 -1.55 7.89 -1.46
CA TRP A 82 -2.82 7.33 -1.93
C TRP A 82 -3.80 6.91 -0.83
N THR A 83 -5.04 6.63 -1.23
CA THR A 83 -6.00 5.83 -0.47
C THR A 83 -6.53 4.65 -1.27
N LEU A 84 -6.87 3.55 -0.57
CA LEU A 84 -7.53 2.39 -1.13
C LEU A 84 -8.63 1.90 -0.17
N THR A 85 -9.84 1.70 -0.69
CA THR A 85 -10.98 1.14 0.05
C THR A 85 -11.63 0.05 -0.79
N PHE A 86 -11.87 -1.13 -0.23
CA PHE A 86 -12.78 -2.11 -0.84
C PHE A 86 -14.19 -1.83 -0.34
N ASN A 87 -15.07 -1.45 -1.26
CA ASN A 87 -16.42 -1.01 -0.94
C ASN A 87 -17.36 -2.23 -0.75
N SER A 88 -17.18 -3.27 -1.57
CA SER A 88 -17.90 -4.54 -1.44
C SER A 88 -17.20 -5.68 -2.18
N VAL A 89 -17.59 -6.91 -1.85
CA VAL A 89 -17.23 -8.11 -2.61
C VAL A 89 -18.51 -8.86 -2.89
N THR A 90 -18.84 -9.04 -4.17
CA THR A 90 -20.06 -9.72 -4.61
C THR A 90 -19.73 -10.90 -5.50
N THR A 91 -20.69 -11.80 -5.72
CA THR A 91 -20.57 -12.88 -6.70
C THR A 91 -21.27 -12.54 -8.01
N THR A 92 -20.83 -13.17 -9.10
CA THR A 92 -21.53 -13.12 -10.39
C THR A 92 -21.70 -14.53 -10.95
N GLU A 93 -22.75 -14.76 -11.73
CA GLU A 93 -22.97 -15.98 -12.52
C GLU A 93 -22.36 -15.89 -13.92
N GLU A 94 -21.87 -14.71 -14.32
CA GLU A 94 -21.21 -14.55 -15.61
C GLU A 94 -19.89 -15.34 -15.64
N ARG A 95 -19.65 -16.04 -16.76
CA ARG A 95 -18.46 -16.86 -16.95
C ARG A 95 -17.83 -16.55 -18.31
N TYR A 96 -16.63 -15.99 -18.29
CA TYR A 96 -15.78 -15.77 -19.45
C TYR A 96 -14.62 -16.77 -19.40
N HIS A 97 -14.65 -17.77 -20.29
CA HIS A 97 -13.59 -18.76 -20.39
C HIS A 97 -13.31 -19.11 -21.85
N GLN A 98 -12.04 -19.38 -22.16
CA GLN A 98 -11.64 -20.00 -23.41
C GLN A 98 -11.65 -21.53 -23.25
N PRO A 99 -11.79 -22.30 -24.35
CA PRO A 99 -11.67 -23.75 -24.29
C PRO A 99 -10.34 -24.19 -23.67
N GLY A 100 -10.39 -24.95 -22.57
CA GLY A 100 -9.22 -25.45 -21.86
C GLY A 100 -8.85 -24.68 -20.59
N ASP A 101 -9.53 -23.56 -20.29
CA ASP A 101 -9.36 -22.86 -19.02
C ASP A 101 -9.96 -23.66 -17.85
N ASP A 102 -9.29 -23.64 -16.70
CA ASP A 102 -9.88 -24.13 -15.47
C ASP A 102 -11.09 -23.26 -15.10
N ILE A 103 -12.25 -23.88 -14.92
CA ILE A 103 -13.48 -23.17 -14.60
C ILE A 103 -13.51 -22.91 -13.08
N PRO A 104 -13.55 -21.63 -12.63
CA PRO A 104 -13.69 -21.34 -11.22
C PRO A 104 -15.07 -21.78 -10.71
N LYS A 105 -15.13 -22.23 -9.46
CA LYS A 105 -16.40 -22.59 -8.80
C LYS A 105 -17.21 -21.35 -8.47
N GLN A 106 -16.54 -20.26 -8.12
CA GLN A 106 -17.14 -18.99 -7.74
C GLN A 106 -16.34 -17.86 -8.40
N VAL A 107 -17.03 -16.84 -8.91
CA VAL A 107 -16.38 -15.63 -9.44
C VAL A 107 -16.77 -14.47 -8.55
N VAL A 108 -15.77 -13.82 -7.96
CA VAL A 108 -15.96 -12.67 -7.08
C VAL A 108 -15.59 -11.38 -7.81
N VAL A 109 -16.38 -10.34 -7.58
CA VAL A 109 -16.18 -8.98 -8.07
C VAL A 109 -15.88 -8.11 -6.86
N LEU A 110 -14.65 -7.61 -6.79
CA LEU A 110 -14.20 -6.66 -5.78
C LEU A 110 -14.49 -5.26 -6.33
N ASP A 111 -15.42 -4.55 -5.69
CA ASP A 111 -15.66 -3.13 -5.94
C ASP A 111 -14.76 -2.31 -5.01
N TYR A 112 -13.97 -1.40 -5.58
CA TYR A 112 -13.02 -0.62 -4.81
C TYR A 112 -12.91 0.82 -5.28
N THR A 113 -12.49 1.67 -4.35
CA THR A 113 -12.17 3.07 -4.55
C THR A 113 -10.67 3.27 -4.39
N TYR A 114 -10.04 3.93 -5.35
CA TYR A 114 -8.63 4.30 -5.31
C TYR A 114 -8.45 5.79 -5.61
N GLU A 115 -7.62 6.46 -4.83
CA GLU A 115 -7.26 7.86 -5.05
C GLU A 115 -5.73 8.01 -4.93
N GLY A 116 -5.07 8.36 -6.03
CA GLY A 116 -3.69 8.86 -5.99
C GLY A 116 -3.71 10.33 -5.56
N ILE A 117 -2.96 10.68 -4.52
CA ILE A 117 -2.96 12.01 -3.90
C ILE A 117 -1.83 12.90 -4.47
N ASP A 118 -0.82 12.32 -5.14
CA ASP A 118 0.21 13.08 -5.86
C ASP A 118 0.01 13.09 -7.39
N ASP A 119 0.65 14.07 -8.04
CA ASP A 119 0.72 14.22 -9.49
C ASP A 119 1.75 13.29 -10.16
N GLY A 120 2.36 12.39 -9.37
CA GLY A 120 3.54 11.57 -9.71
C GLY A 120 3.24 10.30 -10.50
N GLY A 121 1.98 9.96 -10.75
CA GLY A 121 1.65 8.79 -11.55
C GLY A 121 1.81 7.45 -10.80
N ASN A 122 1.61 7.46 -9.49
CA ASN A 122 1.52 6.25 -8.67
C ASN A 122 0.49 5.28 -9.25
N TYR A 123 0.99 4.23 -9.92
CA TYR A 123 0.21 3.33 -10.75
C TYR A 123 -0.25 2.12 -9.94
N MET A 124 -1.57 2.01 -9.75
CA MET A 124 -2.19 0.74 -9.39
C MET A 124 -2.16 -0.16 -10.61
N ASP A 125 -1.25 -1.12 -10.62
CA ASP A 125 -1.14 -2.04 -11.73
C ASP A 125 -2.13 -3.21 -11.62
N MET A 126 -2.27 -3.90 -12.75
CA MET A 126 -3.18 -5.02 -12.90
C MET A 126 -2.87 -6.23 -11.98
N TYR A 127 -1.75 -6.21 -11.25
CA TYR A 127 -1.20 -7.29 -10.42
C TYR A 127 -1.10 -6.94 -8.93
N THR A 128 -1.62 -5.79 -8.53
CA THR A 128 -1.44 -5.27 -7.17
C THR A 128 -2.15 -6.12 -6.10
N PHE A 129 -3.17 -6.89 -6.47
CA PHE A 129 -3.95 -7.72 -5.54
C PHE A 129 -3.60 -9.20 -5.66
N SER A 130 -3.26 -9.80 -4.52
CA SER A 130 -3.26 -11.27 -4.35
C SER A 130 -4.50 -11.65 -3.54
N VAL A 131 -5.47 -12.26 -4.22
CA VAL A 131 -6.75 -12.69 -3.63
C VAL A 131 -6.66 -14.17 -3.24
N ILE A 132 -7.09 -14.48 -2.03
CA ILE A 132 -6.96 -15.80 -1.41
C ILE A 132 -8.31 -16.17 -0.78
N ASP A 133 -8.81 -17.38 -1.04
CA ASP A 133 -10.04 -17.88 -0.40
C ASP A 133 -9.81 -18.25 1.08
N ALA A 134 -10.89 -18.56 1.82
CA ALA A 134 -10.81 -18.91 3.23
C ALA A 134 -10.02 -20.21 3.52
N ASN A 135 -9.82 -21.06 2.50
CA ASN A 135 -9.02 -22.28 2.61
C ASN A 135 -7.54 -22.03 2.30
N GLY A 136 -7.16 -20.79 1.95
CA GLY A 136 -5.80 -20.42 1.60
C GLY A 136 -5.43 -20.63 0.13
N ASN A 137 -6.38 -20.98 -0.75
CA ASN A 137 -6.08 -21.12 -2.17
C ASN A 137 -6.04 -19.76 -2.85
N ILE A 138 -5.06 -19.58 -3.73
CA ILE A 138 -4.89 -18.34 -4.50
C ILE A 138 -5.91 -18.31 -5.64
N ALA A 139 -6.70 -17.25 -5.68
CA ALA A 139 -7.63 -16.96 -6.75
C ALA A 139 -6.88 -16.56 -8.03
N ARG A 140 -7.51 -16.80 -9.18
CA ARG A 140 -6.96 -16.34 -10.46
C ARG A 140 -7.73 -15.15 -10.97
N LYS A 141 -7.02 -14.17 -11.54
CA LYS A 141 -7.67 -13.04 -12.19
C LYS A 141 -8.61 -13.55 -13.29
N TYR A 142 -9.82 -13.00 -13.32
CA TYR A 142 -10.87 -13.44 -14.23
C TYR A 142 -11.14 -12.34 -15.27
N PRO A 143 -11.11 -12.64 -16.57
CA PRO A 143 -11.38 -11.66 -17.60
C PRO A 143 -12.85 -11.20 -17.56
N SER A 144 -13.11 -9.93 -17.85
CA SER A 144 -14.44 -9.37 -18.04
C SER A 144 -14.43 -8.34 -19.17
N LYS A 145 -15.59 -8.16 -19.83
CA LYS A 145 -15.81 -7.09 -20.82
C LYS A 145 -15.86 -5.69 -20.21
N ASP A 146 -16.16 -5.60 -18.90
CA ASP A 146 -16.36 -4.35 -18.17
C ASP A 146 -15.19 -4.03 -17.22
N MET A 147 -13.98 -4.54 -17.51
CA MET A 147 -12.77 -3.99 -16.85
C MET A 147 -12.54 -2.58 -17.40
N ASP A 148 -13.14 -1.59 -16.74
CA ASP A 148 -12.86 -0.18 -17.03
C ASP A 148 -11.36 0.08 -16.84
N ASP A 149 -10.70 0.57 -17.89
CA ASP A 149 -9.34 1.09 -17.81
C ASP A 149 -9.34 2.22 -16.78
N THR A 150 -8.64 2.03 -15.65
CA THR A 150 -8.53 3.04 -14.60
C THR A 150 -7.98 4.34 -15.20
N LYS A 151 -8.81 5.39 -15.23
CA LYS A 151 -8.41 6.73 -15.72
C LYS A 151 -7.54 7.45 -14.70
N LEU A 152 -6.58 8.20 -15.23
CA LEU A 152 -5.42 8.73 -14.54
C LEU A 152 -5.74 10.03 -13.77
N GLY A 153 -5.28 10.14 -12.51
CA GLY A 153 -5.07 11.42 -11.80
C GLY A 153 -6.24 11.99 -10.99
N GLU A 154 -7.38 11.30 -10.89
CA GLU A 154 -8.51 11.68 -10.03
C GLU A 154 -9.05 10.46 -9.27
N LYS A 155 -9.74 10.70 -8.15
CA LYS A 155 -10.41 9.66 -7.37
C LYS A 155 -11.24 8.76 -8.29
N CYS A 156 -10.87 7.49 -8.38
CA CYS A 156 -11.56 6.49 -9.17
C CYS A 156 -12.47 5.68 -8.24
N GLU A 157 -13.78 5.83 -8.42
CA GLU A 157 -14.81 5.09 -7.70
C GLU A 157 -15.43 4.02 -8.61
N GLY A 158 -15.91 2.92 -8.01
CA GLY A 158 -16.57 1.84 -8.75
C GLY A 158 -15.62 1.01 -9.61
N LEU A 159 -14.32 1.00 -9.28
CA LEU A 159 -13.35 0.15 -9.97
C LEU A 159 -13.63 -1.31 -9.63
N LYS A 160 -13.46 -2.19 -10.61
CA LYS A 160 -13.74 -3.62 -10.45
C LYS A 160 -12.50 -4.46 -10.70
N ALA A 161 -12.18 -5.33 -9.74
CA ALA A 161 -11.21 -6.40 -9.92
C ALA A 161 -11.93 -7.74 -9.75
N ILE A 162 -11.77 -8.64 -10.73
CA ILE A 162 -12.57 -9.87 -10.79
C ILE A 162 -11.64 -11.07 -10.68
N TYR A 163 -12.01 -12.02 -9.83
CA TYR A 163 -11.22 -13.20 -9.54
C TYR A 163 -12.08 -14.46 -9.53
N GLY A 164 -11.56 -15.53 -10.12
CA GLY A 164 -12.12 -16.87 -10.03
C GLY A 164 -11.52 -17.63 -8.85
N LEU A 165 -12.40 -18.11 -7.96
CA LEU A 165 -12.08 -19.01 -6.86
C LEU A 165 -12.31 -20.46 -7.29
N PHE A 166 -11.37 -21.35 -6.97
CA PHE A 166 -11.45 -22.78 -7.29
C PHE A 166 -12.03 -23.63 -6.15
N ALA A 167 -12.32 -22.98 -5.02
CA ALA A 167 -13.22 -23.43 -3.97
C ALA A 167 -14.24 -22.30 -3.69
N GLU A 168 -15.45 -22.67 -3.28
CA GLU A 168 -16.39 -21.67 -2.74
C GLU A 168 -15.87 -21.13 -1.42
N SER A 169 -16.18 -19.87 -1.16
CA SER A 169 -15.77 -19.15 0.04
C SER A 169 -16.85 -18.15 0.43
N ASP A 170 -16.94 -17.85 1.73
CA ASP A 170 -17.79 -16.77 2.28
C ASP A 170 -16.96 -15.50 2.55
N MET A 171 -15.63 -15.58 2.44
CA MET A 171 -14.69 -14.50 2.68
C MET A 171 -13.48 -14.64 1.76
N ILE A 172 -12.83 -13.53 1.43
CA ILE A 172 -11.50 -13.52 0.82
C ILE A 172 -10.50 -12.70 1.65
N THR A 173 -9.24 -13.10 1.60
CA THR A 173 -8.12 -12.24 1.98
C THR A 173 -7.54 -11.58 0.73
N VAL A 174 -7.43 -10.26 0.74
CA VAL A 174 -6.75 -9.49 -0.30
C VAL A 174 -5.45 -8.93 0.26
N LYS A 175 -4.32 -9.44 -0.22
CA LYS A 175 -3.00 -8.87 0.05
C LYS A 175 -2.68 -7.86 -1.04
N VAL A 176 -2.39 -6.63 -0.63
CA VAL A 176 -2.10 -5.50 -1.51
C VAL A 176 -0.62 -5.16 -1.38
N THR A 177 0.08 -5.00 -2.51
CA THR A 177 1.47 -4.51 -2.53
C THR A 177 1.62 -3.41 -3.57
N MET A 178 1.91 -2.19 -3.12
CA MET A 178 2.08 -1.01 -3.95
C MET A 178 3.46 -0.39 -3.79
N TYR A 179 3.86 0.45 -4.73
CA TYR A 179 5.13 1.16 -4.70
C TYR A 179 4.92 2.65 -4.95
N ASP A 180 5.69 3.49 -4.26
CA ASP A 180 5.80 4.92 -4.59
C ASP A 180 6.83 5.15 -5.71
N ASP A 181 6.94 6.39 -6.19
CA ASP A 181 7.91 6.82 -7.22
C ASP A 181 9.38 6.55 -6.87
N ASP A 182 9.70 6.44 -5.57
CA ASP A 182 11.02 6.07 -5.06
C ASP A 182 11.20 4.53 -4.96
N TYR A 183 10.25 3.75 -5.50
CA TYR A 183 10.16 2.29 -5.41
C TYR A 183 10.13 1.76 -3.97
N CYS A 184 9.63 2.54 -3.01
CA CYS A 184 9.40 2.05 -1.66
C CYS A 184 8.15 1.17 -1.67
N GLU A 185 8.23 0.01 -1.02
CA GLU A 185 7.14 -0.97 -1.00
C GLU A 185 6.18 -0.71 0.19
N TYR A 186 4.89 -0.78 -0.09
CA TYR A 186 3.79 -0.58 0.85
C TYR A 186 2.87 -1.80 0.81
N LYS A 187 2.43 -2.28 1.98
CA LYS A 187 1.61 -3.50 2.08
C LYS A 187 0.41 -3.30 2.99
N ALA A 188 -0.72 -3.84 2.57
CA ALA A 188 -1.93 -3.99 3.38
C ALA A 188 -2.54 -5.37 3.21
N ILE A 189 -3.29 -5.80 4.22
CA ILE A 189 -4.08 -7.03 4.20
C ILE A 189 -5.52 -6.64 4.50
N PHE A 190 -6.43 -7.05 3.62
CA PHE A 190 -7.86 -6.92 3.82
C PHE A 190 -8.48 -8.31 3.99
N GLU A 191 -9.40 -8.44 4.92
CA GLU A 191 -10.26 -9.62 5.07
C GLU A 191 -11.70 -9.17 4.80
N LEU A 192 -12.22 -9.58 3.65
CA LEU A 192 -13.46 -9.07 3.09
C LEU A 192 -14.49 -10.20 3.02
N ASP A 193 -15.64 -10.00 3.65
CA ASP A 193 -16.79 -10.90 3.52
C ASP A 193 -17.36 -10.81 2.09
N ILE A 194 -17.83 -11.94 1.57
CA ILE A 194 -18.50 -12.02 0.27
C ILE A 194 -20.01 -11.94 0.52
N GLU A 195 -20.65 -10.98 -0.14
CA GLU A 195 -22.10 -10.72 -0.08
C GLU A 195 -22.92 -11.64 -1.00
#